data_AF-A0A5U5NK35-F1
#
_entry.id   AF-A0A5U5NK35-F1
#
_cell.length_a   1.000
_cell.length_b   1.000
_cell.length_c   1.000
_cell.angle_alpha   90.00
_cell.angle_beta   90.00
_cell.angle_gamma   90.00
#
_symmetry.space_group_name_H-M   'P 1'
#
loop_
_entity.id
_entity.type
_entity.pdbx_description
1 polymer ?
#
loop_
_entity_poly.entity_id
_entity_poly.type
_entity_poly.pdbx_seq_one_letter_code
_entity_poly.pdbx_strand_id
1 'polypeptide(L)'
;IYSKVNPADPPIMTLAVTSNAMPMTQVEDMVETRVAQKISQVSGVGLVTLAGGQRPAVRVKLNAQAVAALGLTSETVRTAITGANVNSAKGSLDGPERAVTLSANDQMQSADEYRRLIIAYQNGAPVRLGDVATVEQGAENSWLGAWANQAPAIVMNVQRQPGANIIATADSIRQMLPQLTESLPKSVKVTVLSDRTTNIRASVRDTQFELMLAIALVVM
;
A
#
# COMPACT_ATOMS: atom_id res chain seq x y z
N ILE A 1 -11.53 -6.04 -2.85
CA ILE A 1 -11.38 -5.13 -1.69
C ILE A 1 -12.75 -5.00 -1.05
N TYR A 2 -12.95 -5.57 0.14
CA TYR A 2 -14.20 -5.39 0.90
C TYR A 2 -14.05 -4.14 1.75
N SER A 3 -15.00 -3.21 1.67
CA SER A 3 -15.04 -2.02 2.52
C SER A 3 -16.47 -1.81 2.99
N LYS A 4 -16.63 -1.57 4.29
CA LYS A 4 -17.91 -1.24 4.91
C LYS A 4 -17.76 0.13 5.56
N VAL A 5 -17.72 1.16 4.72
CA VAL A 5 -17.51 2.56 5.11
C VAL A 5 -18.54 3.46 4.42
N ASN A 6 -18.83 4.61 5.04
CA ASN A 6 -19.50 5.70 4.35
C ASN A 6 -18.42 6.56 3.65
N PRO A 7 -18.38 6.66 2.32
CA PRO A 7 -17.35 7.43 1.62
C PRO A 7 -17.36 8.93 1.96
N ALA A 8 -18.48 9.45 2.46
CA ALA A 8 -18.61 10.84 2.89
C ALA A 8 -18.07 11.09 4.30
N ASP A 9 -17.83 10.05 5.10
CA ASP A 9 -17.28 10.21 6.46
C ASP A 9 -15.79 10.52 6.36
N PRO A 10 -15.30 11.58 7.04
CA PRO A 10 -13.87 11.86 7.07
C PRO A 10 -13.14 10.80 7.90
N PRO A 11 -11.83 10.59 7.66
CA PRO A 11 -11.00 9.68 8.46
C PRO A 11 -11.10 9.97 9.96
N ILE A 12 -11.12 8.92 10.77
CA ILE A 12 -11.11 9.05 12.24
C ILE A 12 -9.70 9.34 12.77
N MET A 13 -8.70 8.86 12.03
CA MET A 13 -7.28 9.03 12.33
C MET A 13 -6.51 9.08 11.01
N THR A 14 -5.58 10.03 10.91
CA THR A 14 -4.62 10.10 9.82
C THR A 14 -3.21 9.98 10.38
N LEU A 15 -2.43 9.07 9.82
CA LEU A 15 -1.05 8.83 10.19
C LEU A 15 -0.15 9.26 9.04
N ALA A 16 1.03 9.78 9.36
CA ALA A 16 2.12 9.96 8.41
C ALA A 16 3.21 8.95 8.70
N VAL A 17 3.72 8.32 7.66
CA VAL A 17 4.94 7.50 7.74
C VAL A 17 6.04 8.18 6.93
N THR A 18 7.14 8.50 7.60
CA THR A 18 8.30 9.17 7.00
C THR A 18 9.54 8.30 7.15
N SER A 19 10.54 8.49 6.29
CA SER A 19 11.86 7.86 6.46
C SER A 19 12.97 8.81 6.07
N ASN A 20 14.11 8.69 6.74
CA ASN A 20 15.33 9.45 6.46
C ASN A 20 16.42 8.63 5.74
N ALA A 21 16.24 7.32 5.57
CA ALA A 21 17.26 6.44 5.02
C ALA A 21 16.74 5.41 4.02
N MET A 22 15.42 5.33 3.82
CA MET A 22 14.80 4.39 2.88
C MET A 22 14.07 5.11 1.75
N PRO A 23 14.11 4.59 0.51
CA PRO A 23 13.25 5.06 -0.57
C PRO A 23 11.77 4.96 -0.18
N MET A 24 10.98 5.99 -0.51
CA MET A 24 9.56 6.03 -0.15
C MET A 24 8.75 4.86 -0.73
N THR A 25 9.19 4.28 -1.85
CA THR A 25 8.55 3.10 -2.42
C THR A 25 8.66 1.87 -1.52
N GLN A 26 9.84 1.64 -0.93
CA GLN A 26 10.03 0.56 0.05
C GLN A 26 9.29 0.83 1.36
N VAL A 27 9.17 2.10 1.74
CA VAL A 27 8.39 2.51 2.91
C VAL A 27 6.91 2.22 2.66
N GLU A 28 6.35 2.59 1.51
CA GLU A 28 4.95 2.31 1.18
C GLU A 28 4.66 0.80 1.17
N ASP A 29 5.52 -0.02 0.54
CA ASP A 29 5.37 -1.49 0.53
C ASP A 29 5.33 -2.09 1.95
N MET A 30 6.28 -1.69 2.80
CA MET A 30 6.36 -2.17 4.17
C MET A 30 5.15 -1.72 5.00
N VAL A 31 4.71 -0.48 4.79
CA VAL A 31 3.55 0.08 5.49
C VAL A 31 2.27 -0.60 5.02
N GLU A 32 2.10 -0.83 3.72
CA GLU A 32 0.94 -1.53 3.12
C GLU A 32 0.84 -2.96 3.64
N THR A 33 1.94 -3.70 3.65
CA THR A 33 1.96 -5.14 3.98
C THR A 33 1.94 -5.43 5.48
N ARG A 34 2.52 -4.55 6.32
CA ARG A 34 2.62 -4.78 7.78
C ARG A 34 1.67 -3.94 8.59
N VAL A 35 1.75 -2.61 8.44
CA VAL A 35 1.06 -1.66 9.34
C VAL A 35 -0.42 -1.53 8.95
N ALA A 36 -0.70 -1.26 7.67
CA ALA A 36 -2.06 -1.07 7.18
C ALA A 36 -2.90 -2.34 7.33
N GLN A 37 -2.31 -3.53 7.09
CA GLN A 37 -2.98 -4.81 7.32
C GLN A 37 -3.38 -5.01 8.79
N LYS A 38 -2.49 -4.69 9.74
CA LYS A 38 -2.81 -4.84 11.16
C LYS A 38 -3.83 -3.82 11.65
N ILE A 39 -3.74 -2.57 11.21
CA ILE A 39 -4.76 -1.56 11.54
C ILE A 39 -6.12 -1.95 10.94
N SER A 40 -6.15 -2.50 9.73
CA SER A 40 -7.39 -2.96 9.10
C SER A 40 -8.08 -4.11 9.85
N GLN A 41 -7.36 -4.84 10.69
CA GLN A 41 -7.89 -5.92 11.53
C GLN A 41 -8.47 -5.41 12.86
N VAL A 42 -8.28 -4.12 13.20
CA VAL A 42 -8.82 -3.54 14.43
C VAL A 42 -10.34 -3.42 14.34
N SER A 43 -11.03 -3.87 15.39
CA SER A 43 -12.49 -3.76 15.49
C SER A 43 -12.94 -2.30 15.33
N GLY A 44 -13.92 -2.07 14.47
CA GLY A 44 -14.43 -0.73 14.15
C GLY A 44 -13.69 -0.03 13.01
N VAL A 45 -12.58 -0.56 12.49
CA VAL A 45 -11.94 -0.08 11.26
C VAL A 45 -12.66 -0.65 10.04
N GLY A 46 -13.03 0.22 9.10
CA GLY A 46 -13.77 -0.16 7.89
C GLY A 46 -12.96 -0.06 6.62
N LEU A 47 -11.97 0.84 6.57
CA LEU A 47 -11.06 1.01 5.44
C LEU A 47 -9.78 1.70 5.90
N VAL A 48 -8.65 1.21 5.43
CA VAL A 48 -7.36 1.90 5.52
C VAL A 48 -6.91 2.22 4.10
N THR A 49 -6.63 3.48 3.81
CA THR A 49 -6.08 3.91 2.51
C THR A 49 -4.72 4.54 2.69
N LEU A 50 -3.86 4.33 1.69
CA LEU A 50 -2.54 4.94 1.60
C LEU A 50 -2.57 6.00 0.50
N ALA A 51 -1.90 7.12 0.76
CA ALA A 51 -1.71 8.22 -0.16
C ALA A 51 -0.24 8.64 -0.15
N GLY A 52 0.24 9.10 -1.30
CA GLY A 52 1.67 9.37 -1.54
C GLY A 52 2.12 8.86 -2.90
N GLY A 53 1.42 7.87 -3.46
CA GLY A 53 1.63 7.36 -4.81
C GLY A 53 2.90 6.53 -4.98
N GLN A 54 3.55 6.16 -3.89
CA GLN A 54 4.85 5.48 -3.87
C GLN A 54 4.69 3.96 -3.89
N ARG A 55 3.50 3.43 -4.18
CA ARG A 55 3.32 1.99 -4.35
C ARG A 55 4.36 1.46 -5.35
N PRO A 56 5.18 0.44 -4.99
CA PRO A 56 6.22 -0.04 -5.87
C PRO A 56 5.65 -0.58 -7.18
N ALA A 57 6.26 -0.18 -8.29
CA ALA A 57 5.93 -0.68 -9.62
C ALA A 57 7.19 -0.83 -10.46
N VAL A 58 7.15 -1.78 -11.40
CA VAL A 58 8.12 -1.85 -12.50
C VAL A 58 7.57 -1.02 -13.66
N ARG A 59 8.23 0.08 -13.99
CA ARG A 59 7.83 0.97 -15.06
C ARG A 59 8.56 0.59 -16.35
N VAL A 60 7.78 0.31 -17.40
CA VAL A 60 8.29 0.01 -18.73
C VAL A 60 8.04 1.22 -19.63
N LYS A 61 9.08 1.99 -19.92
CA LYS A 61 9.04 3.14 -20.83
C LYS A 61 9.47 2.68 -22.22
N LEU A 62 8.50 2.47 -23.11
CA LEU A 62 8.76 2.04 -24.48
C LEU A 62 9.53 3.11 -25.26
N ASN A 63 10.55 2.69 -26.00
CA ASN A 63 11.17 3.50 -27.04
C ASN A 63 10.42 3.26 -28.35
N ALA A 64 9.55 4.19 -28.73
CA ALA A 64 8.71 4.06 -29.92
C ALA A 64 9.53 3.84 -31.22
N GLN A 65 10.71 4.47 -31.33
CA GLN A 65 11.58 4.32 -32.50
C GLN A 65 12.19 2.92 -32.58
N ALA A 66 12.69 2.40 -31.45
CA ALA A 66 13.28 1.06 -31.40
C ALA A 66 12.24 -0.05 -31.64
N VAL A 67 11.03 0.11 -31.06
CA VAL A 67 9.89 -0.79 -31.30
C VAL A 67 9.52 -0.80 -32.79
N ALA A 68 9.39 0.36 -33.42
CA ALA A 68 9.02 0.49 -34.83
C ALA A 68 10.12 -0.03 -35.78
N ALA A 69 11.40 0.20 -35.47
CA ALA A 69 12.53 -0.29 -36.26
C ALA A 69 12.56 -1.83 -36.36
N LEU A 70 12.04 -2.51 -35.33
CA LEU A 70 11.91 -3.97 -35.30
C LEU A 70 10.54 -4.45 -35.81
N GLY A 71 9.71 -3.58 -36.39
CA GLY A 71 8.37 -3.92 -36.87
C GLY A 71 7.40 -4.40 -35.79
N LEU A 72 7.70 -4.11 -34.51
CA LEU A 72 6.88 -4.50 -33.37
C LEU A 72 5.86 -3.41 -33.05
N THR A 73 4.86 -3.76 -32.23
CA THR A 73 3.85 -2.80 -31.73
C THR A 73 3.84 -2.77 -30.21
N SER A 74 3.28 -1.71 -29.62
CA SER A 74 3.04 -1.65 -28.18
C SER A 74 2.18 -2.80 -27.67
N GLU A 75 1.24 -3.30 -28.49
CA GLU A 75 0.41 -4.45 -28.16
C GLU A 75 1.20 -5.77 -28.11
N THR A 76 2.19 -5.94 -28.98
CA THR A 76 3.12 -7.08 -28.92
C THR A 76 3.86 -7.08 -27.58
N VAL A 77 4.37 -5.92 -27.17
CA VAL A 77 5.09 -5.79 -25.90
C VAL A 77 4.16 -6.01 -24.70
N ARG A 78 2.96 -5.41 -24.70
CA ARG A 78 1.95 -5.61 -23.65
C ARG A 78 1.60 -7.08 -23.50
N THR A 79 1.36 -7.78 -24.62
CA THR A 79 0.99 -9.20 -24.63
C THR A 79 2.12 -10.06 -24.07
N ALA A 80 3.37 -9.81 -24.48
CA ALA A 80 4.54 -10.51 -23.96
C ALA A 80 4.70 -10.34 -22.44
N ILE A 81 4.52 -9.11 -21.93
CA ILE A 81 4.56 -8.82 -20.50
C ILE A 81 3.46 -9.57 -19.75
N THR A 82 2.22 -9.54 -20.26
CA THR A 82 1.10 -10.23 -19.60
C THR A 82 1.23 -11.75 -19.63
N GLY A 83 1.75 -12.32 -20.72
CA GLY A 83 1.93 -13.76 -20.87
C GLY A 83 3.09 -14.31 -20.04
N ALA A 84 4.09 -13.48 -19.74
CA ALA A 84 5.24 -13.88 -18.93
C ALA A 84 4.98 -13.83 -17.42
N ASN A 85 3.92 -13.15 -16.96
CA ASN A 85 3.63 -13.01 -15.53
C ASN A 85 2.46 -13.90 -15.05
N VAL A 86 2.32 -15.08 -15.64
CA VAL A 86 1.20 -15.99 -15.38
C VAL A 86 1.55 -16.97 -14.25
N ASN A 87 0.77 -16.92 -13.16
CA ASN A 87 0.86 -17.88 -12.05
C ASN A 87 -0.19 -19.00 -12.23
N SER A 88 0.07 -19.94 -13.15
CA SER A 88 -0.81 -21.09 -13.40
C SER A 88 -0.26 -22.36 -12.78
N ALA A 89 -1.17 -23.25 -12.34
CA ALA A 89 -0.84 -24.57 -11.84
C ALA A 89 -0.04 -25.36 -12.89
N LYS A 90 1.06 -25.98 -12.46
CA LYS A 90 1.94 -26.77 -13.33
C LYS A 90 1.60 -28.28 -13.32
N GLY A 91 0.61 -28.67 -12.51
CA GLY A 91 0.14 -30.05 -12.38
C GLY A 91 0.90 -30.85 -11.31
N SER A 92 0.57 -32.15 -11.24
CA SER A 92 1.23 -33.13 -10.40
C SER A 92 1.68 -34.32 -11.23
N LEU A 93 2.72 -35.00 -10.76
CA LEU A 93 3.11 -36.33 -11.20
C LEU A 93 2.70 -37.31 -10.10
N ASP A 94 1.67 -38.10 -10.39
CA ASP A 94 1.10 -39.06 -9.43
C ASP A 94 1.61 -40.46 -9.75
N GLY A 95 2.48 -40.98 -8.88
CA GLY A 95 2.99 -42.35 -8.94
C GLY A 95 2.36 -43.25 -7.87
N PRO A 96 2.53 -44.58 -7.96
CA PRO A 96 1.92 -45.55 -7.03
C PRO A 96 2.29 -45.35 -5.56
N GLU A 97 3.49 -44.82 -5.29
CA GLU A 97 4.02 -44.63 -3.93
C GLU A 97 4.14 -43.15 -3.52
N ARG A 98 4.06 -42.22 -4.47
CA ARG A 98 4.23 -40.78 -4.20
C ARG A 98 3.58 -39.90 -5.27
N ALA A 99 2.92 -38.85 -4.81
CA ALA A 99 2.52 -37.70 -5.61
C ALA A 99 3.56 -36.58 -5.48
N VAL A 100 3.94 -35.95 -6.59
CA VAL A 100 4.83 -34.79 -6.62
C VAL A 100 4.15 -33.65 -7.35
N THR A 101 3.87 -32.56 -6.64
CA THR A 101 3.38 -31.32 -7.27
C THR A 101 4.53 -30.61 -7.97
N LEU A 102 4.34 -30.25 -9.23
CA LEU A 102 5.27 -29.42 -9.99
C LEU A 102 5.08 -27.97 -9.56
N SER A 103 6.17 -27.32 -9.13
CA SER A 103 6.19 -25.90 -8.80
C SER A 103 7.25 -25.19 -9.62
N ALA A 104 6.81 -24.25 -10.45
CA ALA A 104 7.66 -23.30 -11.14
C ALA A 104 7.05 -21.91 -10.97
N ASN A 105 7.88 -20.93 -10.63
CA ASN A 105 7.45 -19.55 -10.49
C ASN A 105 7.92 -18.75 -11.70
N ASP A 106 7.00 -18.48 -12.61
CA ASP A 106 7.28 -17.70 -13.82
C ASP A 106 7.10 -16.19 -13.57
N GLN A 107 6.63 -15.80 -12.39
CA GLN A 107 6.36 -14.39 -12.08
C GLN A 107 7.67 -13.62 -11.93
N MET A 108 7.80 -12.54 -12.68
CA MET A 108 8.95 -11.65 -12.61
C MET A 108 8.79 -10.68 -11.43
N GLN A 109 9.80 -10.58 -10.58
CA GLN A 109 9.76 -9.76 -9.35
C GLN A 109 10.64 -8.51 -9.42
N SER A 110 11.63 -8.50 -10.31
CA SER A 110 12.61 -7.42 -10.43
C SER A 110 12.60 -6.75 -11.80
N ALA A 111 12.98 -5.47 -11.84
CA ALA A 111 13.15 -4.76 -13.11
C ALA A 111 14.15 -5.46 -14.04
N ASP A 112 15.17 -6.13 -13.50
CA ASP A 112 16.15 -6.90 -14.28
C ASP A 112 15.57 -8.13 -14.96
N GLU A 113 14.65 -8.84 -14.29
CA GLU A 113 13.93 -9.94 -14.92
C GLU A 113 13.06 -9.44 -16.07
N TYR A 114 12.34 -8.34 -15.87
CA TYR A 114 11.58 -7.70 -16.94
C TYR A 114 12.47 -7.25 -18.10
N ARG A 115 13.67 -6.70 -17.87
CA ARG A 115 14.62 -6.33 -18.94
C ARG A 115 15.01 -7.53 -19.80
N ARG A 116 15.17 -8.71 -19.18
CA ARG A 116 15.56 -9.94 -19.87
C ARG A 116 14.41 -10.64 -20.58
N LEU A 117 13.16 -10.22 -20.36
CA LEU A 117 11.97 -10.79 -21.01
C LEU A 117 12.12 -10.76 -22.53
N ILE A 118 11.95 -11.91 -23.17
CA ILE A 118 11.92 -12.01 -24.63
C ILE A 118 10.53 -11.62 -25.11
N ILE A 119 10.45 -10.62 -25.99
CA ILE A 119 9.19 -10.08 -26.51
C ILE A 119 8.89 -10.53 -27.94
N ALA A 120 9.91 -10.90 -28.70
CA ALA A 120 9.81 -11.38 -30.07
C ALA A 120 11.07 -12.15 -30.48
N TYR A 121 11.00 -12.83 -31.61
CA TYR A 121 12.17 -13.36 -32.32
C TYR A 121 12.22 -12.71 -33.70
N GLN A 122 13.39 -12.22 -34.09
CA GLN A 122 13.65 -11.65 -35.41
C GLN A 122 14.84 -12.37 -36.04
N ASN A 123 14.63 -12.98 -37.21
CA ASN A 123 15.67 -13.75 -37.91
C ASN A 123 16.39 -14.80 -37.04
N GLY A 124 15.66 -15.44 -36.11
CA GLY A 124 16.22 -16.41 -35.15
C GLY A 124 16.92 -15.81 -33.93
N ALA A 125 17.10 -14.49 -33.85
CA ALA A 125 17.63 -13.82 -32.67
C ALA A 125 16.51 -13.35 -31.73
N PRO A 126 16.61 -13.58 -30.41
CA PRO A 126 15.64 -13.09 -29.45
C PRO A 126 15.77 -11.57 -29.26
N VAL A 127 14.64 -10.87 -29.33
CA VAL A 127 14.52 -9.45 -28.97
C VAL A 127 14.02 -9.38 -27.53
N ARG A 128 14.76 -8.68 -26.66
CA ARG A 128 14.41 -8.51 -25.26
C ARG A 128 13.69 -7.19 -25.03
N LEU A 129 12.93 -7.11 -23.94
CA LEU A 129 12.24 -5.90 -23.54
C LEU A 129 13.23 -4.75 -23.30
N GLY A 130 14.40 -5.04 -22.73
CA GLY A 130 15.47 -4.06 -22.52
C GLY A 130 16.04 -3.46 -23.82
N ASP A 131 15.90 -4.14 -24.96
CA ASP A 131 16.38 -3.64 -26.25
C ASP A 131 15.48 -2.54 -26.83
N VAL A 132 14.21 -2.52 -26.40
CA VAL A 132 13.19 -1.61 -26.94
C VAL A 132 12.51 -0.73 -25.89
N ALA A 133 12.88 -0.87 -24.61
CA ALA A 133 12.27 -0.14 -23.51
C ALA A 133 13.25 0.10 -22.36
N THR A 134 13.11 1.26 -21.71
CA THR A 134 13.74 1.48 -20.40
C THR A 134 12.83 0.91 -19.33
N VAL A 135 13.29 -0.14 -18.66
CA VAL A 135 12.60 -0.74 -17.52
C VAL A 135 13.26 -0.26 -16.25
N GLU A 136 12.50 0.24 -15.29
CA GLU A 136 13.03 0.72 -14.01
C GLU A 136 12.06 0.40 -12.86
N GLN A 137 12.58 0.26 -11.65
CA GLN A 137 11.75 0.19 -10.46
C GLN A 137 11.44 1.61 -9.98
N GLY A 138 10.18 1.88 -9.66
CA GLY A 138 9.76 3.19 -9.22
C GLY A 138 8.38 3.18 -8.58
N ALA A 139 7.80 4.36 -8.45
CA ALA A 139 6.43 4.55 -7.99
C ALA A 139 5.42 4.21 -9.10
N GLU A 140 4.29 3.59 -8.72
CA GLU A 140 3.15 3.34 -9.60
C GLU A 140 2.67 4.66 -10.24
N ASN A 141 2.52 5.70 -9.41
CA ASN A 141 2.13 7.03 -9.87
C ASN A 141 3.14 8.09 -9.43
N SER A 142 4.06 8.44 -10.32
CA SER A 142 5.08 9.48 -10.12
C SER A 142 4.52 10.90 -10.04
N TRP A 143 3.24 11.11 -10.36
CA TRP A 143 2.57 12.41 -10.31
C TRP A 143 1.89 12.68 -8.98
N LEU A 144 1.83 11.67 -8.12
CA LEU A 144 1.31 11.81 -6.76
C LEU A 144 2.47 11.91 -5.77
N GLY A 145 2.25 12.70 -4.74
CA GLY A 145 3.16 12.88 -3.64
C GLY A 145 2.39 13.30 -2.41
N ALA A 146 2.92 12.98 -1.24
CA ALA A 146 2.39 13.47 0.02
C ALA A 146 3.55 13.87 0.93
N TRP A 147 3.28 14.87 1.77
CA TRP A 147 4.24 15.42 2.71
C TRP A 147 3.60 15.52 4.08
N ALA A 148 4.40 15.21 5.10
CA ALA A 148 4.08 15.51 6.49
C ALA A 148 5.01 16.64 6.92
N ASN A 149 4.42 17.82 7.14
CA ASN A 149 5.18 19.07 7.27
C ASN A 149 6.07 19.29 6.03
N GLN A 150 7.40 19.23 6.19
CA GLN A 150 8.37 19.44 5.11
C GLN A 150 8.99 18.14 4.59
N ALA A 151 8.66 16.98 5.18
CA ALA A 151 9.24 15.70 4.80
C ALA A 151 8.29 14.91 3.89
N PRO A 152 8.79 14.27 2.81
CA PRO A 152 8.03 13.29 2.05
C PRO A 152 7.47 12.20 2.97
N ALA A 153 6.21 11.85 2.79
CA ALA A 153 5.50 10.94 3.67
C ALA A 153 4.52 10.06 2.90
N ILE A 154 4.28 8.86 3.44
CA ILE A 154 3.11 8.05 3.12
C ILE A 154 2.01 8.43 4.11
N VAL A 155 0.90 8.96 3.61
CA VAL A 155 -0.25 9.33 4.44
C VAL A 155 -1.20 8.16 4.49
N MET A 156 -1.47 7.66 5.68
CA MET A 156 -2.39 6.57 5.94
C MET A 156 -3.66 7.12 6.58
N ASN A 157 -4.79 6.95 5.89
CA ASN A 157 -6.09 7.35 6.40
C ASN A 157 -6.85 6.13 6.92
N VAL A 158 -7.34 6.23 8.16
CA VAL A 158 -8.15 5.19 8.79
C VAL A 158 -9.59 5.67 8.86
N GLN A 159 -10.48 4.96 8.19
CA GLN A 159 -11.92 5.18 8.22
C GLN A 159 -12.58 4.10 9.07
N ARG A 160 -13.59 4.50 9.84
CA ARG A 160 -14.36 3.60 10.69
C ARG A 160 -15.48 2.89 9.92
N GLN A 161 -15.97 1.80 10.48
CA GLN A 161 -17.23 1.20 10.07
C GLN A 161 -18.42 2.06 10.54
N PRO A 162 -19.52 2.12 9.78
CA PRO A 162 -20.78 2.72 10.24
C PRO A 162 -21.22 2.11 11.57
N GLY A 163 -21.61 2.97 12.52
CA GLY A 163 -22.03 2.56 13.87
C GLY A 163 -20.90 2.19 14.83
N ALA A 164 -19.63 2.12 14.38
CA ALA A 164 -18.52 1.85 15.28
C ALA A 164 -18.22 3.02 16.22
N ASN A 165 -17.83 2.70 17.47
CA ASN A 165 -17.40 3.69 18.45
C ASN A 165 -16.03 4.25 18.07
N ILE A 166 -15.99 5.54 17.74
CA ILE A 166 -14.80 6.24 17.27
C ILE A 166 -13.70 6.27 18.33
N ILE A 167 -14.07 6.52 19.59
CA ILE A 167 -13.13 6.63 20.71
C ILE A 167 -12.45 5.28 20.95
N ALA A 168 -13.24 4.21 21.08
CA ALA A 168 -12.71 2.87 21.32
C ALA A 168 -11.84 2.36 20.16
N THR A 169 -12.23 2.68 18.92
CA THR A 169 -11.47 2.29 17.72
C THR A 169 -10.11 3.02 17.69
N ALA A 170 -10.11 4.34 17.88
CA ALA A 170 -8.88 5.13 17.88
C ALA A 170 -7.94 4.73 19.03
N ASP A 171 -8.48 4.41 20.20
CA ASP A 171 -7.69 3.93 21.35
C ASP A 171 -7.02 2.59 21.06
N SER A 172 -7.77 1.66 20.45
CA SER A 172 -7.22 0.37 20.04
C SER A 172 -6.08 0.53 19.04
N ILE A 173 -6.22 1.46 18.08
CA ILE A 173 -5.15 1.79 17.14
C ILE A 173 -3.96 2.40 17.88
N ARG A 174 -4.17 3.40 18.75
CA ARG A 174 -3.10 4.06 19.52
C ARG A 174 -2.33 3.08 20.41
N GLN A 175 -3.01 2.13 21.04
CA GLN A 175 -2.38 1.10 21.87
C GLN A 175 -1.53 0.13 21.05
N MET A 176 -1.94 -0.16 19.82
CA MET A 176 -1.20 -1.04 18.92
C MET A 176 -0.03 -0.35 18.22
N LEU A 177 -0.12 0.97 18.00
CA LEU A 177 0.90 1.75 17.27
C LEU A 177 2.33 1.54 17.78
N PRO A 178 2.64 1.62 19.10
CA PRO A 178 3.99 1.41 19.61
C PRO A 178 4.60 0.08 19.15
N GLN A 179 3.87 -1.02 19.30
CA GLN A 179 4.31 -2.36 18.90
C GLN A 179 4.51 -2.46 17.39
N LEU A 180 3.63 -1.83 16.60
CA LEU A 180 3.80 -1.77 15.14
C LEU A 180 5.03 -0.98 14.75
N THR A 181 5.31 0.17 15.39
CA THR A 181 6.53 0.95 15.14
C THR A 181 7.80 0.25 15.57
N GLU A 182 7.79 -0.54 16.65
CA GLU A 182 8.96 -1.33 17.07
C GLU A 182 9.34 -2.38 16.05
N SER A 183 8.38 -2.91 15.29
CA SER A 183 8.63 -3.85 14.20
C SER A 183 9.22 -3.21 12.94
N LEU A 184 9.27 -1.88 12.88
CA LEU A 184 9.79 -1.13 11.74
C LEU A 184 11.28 -0.79 11.93
N PRO A 185 12.04 -0.63 10.83
CA PRO A 185 13.39 -0.10 10.90
C PRO A 185 13.44 1.27 11.60
N LYS A 186 14.51 1.54 12.35
CA LYS A 186 14.70 2.81 13.09
C LYS A 186 14.68 4.07 12.20
N SER A 187 14.90 3.90 10.90
CA SER A 187 14.81 4.98 9.90
C SER A 187 13.37 5.40 9.60
N VAL A 188 12.38 4.57 9.93
CA VAL A 188 10.96 4.82 9.64
C VAL A 188 10.25 5.33 10.89
N LYS A 189 9.51 6.42 10.74
CA LYS A 189 8.73 7.03 11.82
C LYS A 189 7.27 7.13 11.43
N VAL A 190 6.40 6.61 12.29
CA VAL A 190 4.95 6.77 12.18
C VAL A 190 4.53 7.88 13.15
N THR A 191 3.74 8.84 12.68
CA THR A 191 3.26 9.98 13.48
C THR A 191 1.78 10.18 13.24
N VAL A 192 1.04 10.49 14.29
CA VAL A 192 -0.38 10.85 14.17
C VAL A 192 -0.49 12.30 13.70
N LEU A 193 -1.02 12.51 12.50
CA LEU A 193 -1.27 13.85 11.95
C LEU A 193 -2.59 14.43 12.46
N SER A 194 -3.63 13.61 12.49
CA SER A 194 -4.95 14.00 12.96
C SER A 194 -5.59 12.87 13.74
N ASP A 195 -6.28 13.24 14.82
CA ASP A 195 -7.10 12.34 15.61
C ASP A 195 -8.39 13.05 16.03
N ARG A 196 -9.50 12.58 15.47
CA ARG A 196 -10.81 13.19 15.68
C ARG A 196 -11.32 13.03 17.11
N THR A 197 -10.80 12.07 17.87
CA THR A 197 -11.26 11.80 19.25
C THR A 197 -10.84 12.88 20.23
N THR A 198 -9.80 13.67 19.91
CA THR A 198 -9.32 14.76 20.78
C THR A 198 -10.42 15.79 21.06
N ASN A 199 -11.05 16.30 19.99
CA ASN A 199 -12.16 17.25 20.10
C ASN A 199 -13.40 16.62 20.76
N ILE A 200 -13.72 15.35 20.42
CA ILE A 200 -14.86 14.65 21.02
C ILE A 200 -14.67 14.51 22.54
N ARG A 201 -13.48 14.11 22.99
CA ARG A 201 -13.15 13.97 24.42
C ARG A 201 -13.19 15.32 25.13
N ALA A 202 -12.70 16.39 24.50
CA ALA A 202 -12.75 17.73 25.07
C ALA A 202 -14.21 18.16 25.30
N SER A 203 -15.07 18.07 24.28
CA SER A 203 -16.49 18.43 24.41
C SER A 203 -17.21 17.60 25.48
N VAL A 204 -16.96 16.29 25.55
CA VAL A 204 -17.57 15.44 26.59
C VAL A 204 -17.14 15.87 27.99
N ARG A 205 -15.84 16.15 28.19
CA ARG A 205 -15.32 16.60 29.48
C ARG A 205 -15.90 17.96 29.88
N ASP A 206 -16.03 18.87 28.93
CA ASP A 206 -16.58 20.20 29.18
C ASP A 206 -18.07 20.10 29.56
N THR A 207 -18.87 19.28 28.87
CA THR A 207 -20.26 19.00 29.26
C THR A 207 -20.35 18.35 30.64
N GLN A 208 -19.44 17.44 30.99
CA GLN A 208 -19.39 16.83 32.34
C GLN A 208 -19.10 17.87 33.41
N PHE A 209 -18.18 18.81 33.13
CA PHE A 209 -17.86 19.89 34.05
C PHE A 209 -19.05 20.83 34.25
N GLU A 210 -19.71 21.25 33.18
CA GLU A 210 -20.91 22.10 33.23
C GLU A 210 -22.05 21.42 34.00
N LEU A 211 -22.26 20.11 33.79
CA LEU A 211 -23.28 19.35 34.51
C LEU A 211 -22.98 19.28 36.02
N MET A 212 -21.71 19.04 36.39
CA MET A 212 -21.30 19.04 37.80
C MET A 212 -21.45 20.43 38.43
N LEU A 213 -21.12 21.50 37.70
CA LEU A 213 -21.30 22.87 38.16
C LEU A 213 -22.79 23.19 38.37
N ALA A 214 -23.65 22.79 37.43
CA ALA A 214 -25.09 22.96 37.54
C ALA A 214 -25.66 22.21 38.76
N ILE A 215 -25.23 20.96 39.00
CA ILE A 215 -25.64 20.19 40.19
C ILE A 215 -25.19 20.91 41.47
N ALA A 216 -23.93 21.35 41.54
CA ALA A 216 -23.40 22.04 42.71
C ALA A 216 -24.14 23.35 43.01
N LEU A 217 -24.50 24.12 41.98
CA LEU A 217 -25.25 25.37 42.12
C LEU A 217 -26.71 25.17 42.56
N VAL A 218 -27.32 24.02 42.27
CA VAL A 218 -28.70 23.71 42.71
C VAL A 218 -28.75 23.24 44.16
N VAL A 219 -27.68 22.61 44.64
CA VAL A 219 -27.61 22.06 46.01
C VAL A 219 -27.28 23.14 47.06
N MET A 220 -26.65 24.25 46.67
CA MET A 220 -26.36 25.41 47.52
C MET A 220 -27.51 26.41 47.56
#